data_AF-A0A3G6NE75-F1
#
_entry.id   AF-A0A3G6NE75-F1
#
_cell.length_a   1.000
_cell.length_b   1.000
_cell.length_c   1.000
_cell.angle_alpha   90.00
_cell.angle_beta   90.00
_cell.angle_gamma   90.00
#
_symmetry.space_group_name_H-M   'P 1'
#
loop_
_entity.id
_entity.type
_entity.pdbx_description
1 polymer ?
#
loop_
_entity_poly.entity_id
_entity_poly.type
_entity_poly.pdbx_seq_one_letter_code
_entity_poly.pdbx_strand_id
1 'polypeptide(L)'
;MFNKIYYYFFYKIYKAIQYASAPFGDHLINFKAGLVMIALEIWLVSSIGIYYSIITKTKIELSIFMPIIYIPLIIILSFNYYSLDYLDTWKRYNQEFDKLSKKKNMIGSWVVFGVTFLIIANFIFSFYCLDQQARKDQTGPYTPEIVARERREDSLQKAKQIENLKKIYGEDNKK
;
A
#
# COMPACT_ATOMS: atom_id res chain seq x y z
N MET A 1 -14.39 18.14 16.14
CA MET A 1 -13.03 17.66 16.53
C MET A 1 -12.40 16.82 15.43
N PHE A 2 -13.06 15.76 14.94
CA PHE A 2 -12.60 14.91 13.84
C PHE A 2 -12.21 15.67 12.56
N ASN A 3 -13.07 16.58 12.09
CA ASN A 3 -12.81 17.36 10.88
C ASN A 3 -11.47 18.11 10.93
N LYS A 4 -11.12 18.72 12.07
CA LYS A 4 -9.88 19.51 12.19
C LYS A 4 -8.62 18.65 12.12
N ILE A 5 -8.65 17.43 12.66
CA ILE A 5 -7.52 16.48 12.59
C ILE A 5 -7.34 15.99 11.15
N TYR A 6 -8.44 15.60 10.49
CA TYR A 6 -8.42 15.19 9.09
C TYR A 6 -7.84 16.29 8.18
N TYR A 7 -8.34 17.53 8.29
CA TYR A 7 -7.82 18.64 7.50
C TYR A 7 -6.38 19.01 7.88
N TYR A 8 -5.97 18.83 9.13
CA TYR A 8 -4.57 19.04 9.53
C TYR A 8 -3.64 17.99 8.93
N PHE A 9 -4.08 16.73 8.90
CA PHE A 9 -3.34 15.63 8.28
C PHE A 9 -3.20 15.87 6.77
N PHE A 10 -4.29 16.22 6.09
CA PHE A 10 -4.28 16.65 4.69
C PHE A 10 -3.35 17.84 4.46
N TYR A 11 -3.43 18.90 5.28
CA TYR A 11 -2.57 20.08 5.20
C TYR A 11 -1.08 19.72 5.25
N LYS A 12 -0.69 18.78 6.12
CA LYS A 12 0.70 18.33 6.23
C LYS A 12 1.16 17.57 5.01
N ILE A 13 0.33 16.68 4.48
CA ILE A 13 0.61 15.99 3.21
C ILE A 13 0.74 17.00 2.07
N TYR A 14 -0.21 17.93 1.98
CA TYR A 14 -0.21 19.00 0.99
C TYR A 14 1.08 19.82 1.01
N LYS A 15 1.51 20.30 2.19
CA LYS A 15 2.76 21.06 2.33
C LYS A 15 4.00 20.22 2.02
N ALA A 16 4.00 18.93 2.38
CA ALA A 16 5.10 18.02 2.05
C ALA A 16 5.22 17.81 0.54
N ILE A 17 4.09 17.62 -0.16
CA ILE A 17 4.07 17.49 -1.62
C ILE A 17 4.44 18.82 -2.30
N GLN A 18 3.97 19.96 -1.79
CA GLN A 18 4.36 21.27 -2.28
C GLN A 18 5.88 21.45 -2.18
N TYR A 19 6.48 21.12 -1.03
CA TYR A 19 7.92 21.18 -0.84
C TYR A 19 8.68 20.25 -1.79
N ALA A 20 8.20 19.01 -1.97
CA ALA A 20 8.81 18.05 -2.89
C ALA A 20 8.62 18.40 -4.37
N SER A 21 7.54 19.12 -4.72
CA SER A 21 7.20 19.51 -6.09
C SER A 21 7.82 20.84 -6.51
N ALA A 22 8.34 21.64 -5.56
CA ALA A 22 8.97 22.93 -5.84
C ALA A 22 10.02 22.91 -6.98
N PRO A 23 10.85 21.86 -7.15
CA PRO A 23 11.79 21.77 -8.28
C PRO A 23 11.13 21.44 -9.63
N PHE A 24 9.91 20.90 -9.63
CA PHE A 24 9.22 20.32 -10.79
C PHE A 24 7.96 21.10 -11.21
N GLY A 25 7.62 22.17 -10.48
CA GLY A 25 6.45 23.01 -10.72
C GLY A 25 5.24 22.65 -9.87
N ASP A 26 4.47 23.68 -9.51
CA ASP A 26 3.37 23.61 -8.53
C ASP A 26 2.02 23.12 -9.13
N HIS A 27 2.08 22.22 -10.10
CA HIS A 27 0.87 21.73 -10.78
C HIS A 27 0.20 20.59 -9.99
N LEU A 28 -1.13 20.73 -9.81
CA LEU A 28 -2.03 19.71 -9.25
C LEU A 28 -1.65 19.21 -7.84
N ILE A 29 -1.00 20.05 -7.02
CA ILE A 29 -0.57 19.68 -5.66
C ILE A 29 -1.76 19.21 -4.81
N ASN A 30 -2.91 19.91 -4.90
CA ASN A 30 -4.13 19.54 -4.17
C ASN A 30 -4.59 18.13 -4.52
N PHE A 31 -4.63 17.82 -5.82
CA PHE A 31 -5.04 16.51 -6.33
C PHE A 31 -4.06 15.41 -5.89
N LYS A 32 -2.74 15.67 -5.98
CA LYS A 32 -1.72 14.74 -5.48
C LYS A 32 -1.88 14.46 -3.99
N ALA A 33 -2.15 15.48 -3.18
CA ALA A 33 -2.40 15.33 -1.75
C ALA A 33 -3.67 14.52 -1.47
N GLY A 34 -4.76 14.77 -2.21
CA GLY A 34 -5.99 13.99 -2.13
C GLY A 34 -5.79 12.52 -2.49
N LEU A 35 -5.00 12.23 -3.53
CA LEU A 35 -4.65 10.85 -3.89
C LEU A 35 -3.89 10.13 -2.77
N VAL A 36 -2.98 10.82 -2.08
CA VAL A 36 -2.27 10.24 -0.93
C VAL A 36 -3.23 9.94 0.22
N MET A 37 -4.20 10.83 0.50
CA MET A 37 -5.25 10.55 1.50
C MET A 37 -6.03 9.29 1.15
N ILE A 38 -6.53 9.20 -0.08
CA ILE A 38 -7.28 8.05 -0.58
C ILE A 38 -6.44 6.76 -0.47
N ALA A 39 -5.16 6.80 -0.87
CA ALA A 39 -4.28 5.65 -0.78
C ALA A 39 -4.10 5.16 0.67
N LEU A 40 -3.87 6.08 1.61
CA LEU A 40 -3.72 5.74 3.03
C LEU A 40 -5.00 5.16 3.63
N GLU A 41 -6.16 5.69 3.26
CA GLU A 41 -7.46 5.17 3.68
C GLU A 41 -7.73 3.78 3.09
N ILE A 42 -7.40 3.55 1.82
CA ILE A 42 -7.50 2.23 1.18
C ILE A 42 -6.59 1.23 1.90
N TRP A 43 -5.35 1.59 2.20
CA TRP A 43 -4.42 0.72 2.93
C TRP A 43 -4.93 0.37 4.32
N LEU A 44 -5.49 1.34 5.05
CA LEU A 44 -6.12 1.08 6.35
C LEU A 44 -7.29 0.09 6.24
N VAL A 45 -8.25 0.34 5.36
CA VAL A 45 -9.43 -0.52 5.19
C VAL A 45 -9.03 -1.92 4.70
N SER A 46 -8.08 -2.00 3.76
CA SER A 46 -7.56 -3.27 3.25
C SER A 46 -6.88 -4.09 4.36
N SER A 47 -6.07 -3.43 5.21
CA SER A 47 -5.43 -4.09 6.36
C SER A 47 -6.46 -4.69 7.31
N ILE A 48 -7.52 -3.93 7.62
CA ILE A 48 -8.64 -4.39 8.46
C ILE A 48 -9.33 -5.61 7.82
N GLY A 49 -9.60 -5.56 6.51
CA GLY A 49 -10.20 -6.67 5.78
C GLY A 49 -9.34 -7.95 5.83
N ILE A 50 -8.02 -7.80 5.68
CA ILE A 50 -7.07 -8.91 5.79
C ILE A 50 -7.09 -9.50 7.20
N TYR A 51 -6.96 -8.69 8.25
CA TYR A 51 -7.01 -9.21 9.63
C TYR A 51 -8.35 -9.86 9.95
N TYR A 52 -9.46 -9.31 9.47
CA TYR A 52 -10.78 -9.90 9.65
C TYR A 52 -10.88 -11.29 8.98
N SER A 53 -10.36 -11.43 7.75
CA SER A 53 -10.30 -12.73 7.06
C SER A 53 -9.50 -13.77 7.86
N ILE A 54 -8.34 -13.36 8.37
CA ILE A 54 -7.45 -14.22 9.17
C ILE A 54 -8.15 -14.70 10.45
N ILE A 55 -8.75 -13.77 11.21
CA ILE A 55 -9.38 -14.07 12.51
C ILE A 55 -10.62 -14.96 12.35
N THR A 56 -11.45 -14.66 11.37
CA THR A 56 -12.70 -15.40 11.14
C THR A 56 -12.51 -16.69 10.35
N LYS A 57 -11.31 -16.91 9.79
CA LYS A 57 -11.01 -17.98 8.81
C LYS A 57 -11.94 -17.96 7.61
N THR A 58 -12.59 -16.84 7.35
CA THR A 58 -13.48 -16.67 6.20
C THR A 58 -12.63 -16.32 5.00
N LYS A 59 -12.75 -17.11 3.94
CA LYS A 59 -12.15 -16.77 2.65
C LYS A 59 -12.92 -15.57 2.09
N ILE A 60 -12.37 -14.37 2.29
CA ILE A 60 -12.88 -13.20 1.58
C ILE A 60 -12.46 -13.39 0.13
N GLU A 61 -13.42 -13.78 -0.72
CA GLU A 61 -13.21 -13.72 -2.16
C GLU A 61 -13.09 -12.25 -2.56
N LEU A 62 -11.84 -11.76 -2.62
CA LEU A 62 -11.49 -10.49 -3.24
C LEU A 62 -11.55 -10.64 -4.76
N SER A 63 -12.75 -10.90 -5.28
CA SER A 63 -13.02 -10.80 -6.71
C SER A 63 -13.43 -9.37 -7.03
N ILE A 64 -12.90 -8.81 -8.13
CA ILE A 64 -13.29 -7.48 -8.61
C ILE A 64 -14.81 -7.37 -8.81
N PHE A 65 -15.53 -8.46 -9.01
CA PHE A 65 -16.98 -8.45 -9.18
C PHE A 65 -17.77 -8.40 -7.86
N MET A 66 -17.10 -8.50 -6.71
CA MET A 66 -17.76 -8.54 -5.41
C MET A 66 -18.06 -7.12 -4.89
N PRO A 67 -19.32 -6.81 -4.54
CA PRO A 67 -19.72 -5.49 -4.02
C PRO A 67 -18.95 -5.05 -2.77
N ILE A 68 -18.45 -6.02 -1.99
CA ILE A 68 -17.69 -5.78 -0.76
C ILE A 68 -16.42 -4.97 -0.98
N ILE A 69 -15.86 -4.96 -2.20
CA ILE A 69 -14.70 -4.13 -2.57
C ILE A 69 -15.15 -2.71 -2.92
N TYR A 70 -16.27 -2.57 -3.63
CA TYR A 70 -16.73 -1.28 -4.15
C TYR A 70 -17.37 -0.39 -3.09
N ILE A 71 -18.10 -0.97 -2.13
CA ILE A 71 -18.76 -0.19 -1.05
C ILE A 71 -17.75 0.67 -0.28
N PRO A 72 -16.67 0.12 0.31
CA PRO A 72 -15.70 0.94 1.04
C PRO A 72 -14.98 1.93 0.13
N LEU A 73 -14.70 1.56 -1.12
CA LEU A 73 -14.05 2.44 -2.09
C LEU A 73 -14.93 3.66 -2.44
N ILE A 74 -16.23 3.45 -2.68
CA ILE A 74 -17.19 4.52 -2.94
C ILE A 74 -17.31 5.44 -1.73
N ILE A 75 -17.34 4.88 -0.51
CA ILE A 75 -17.39 5.67 0.73
C ILE A 75 -16.15 6.56 0.85
N ILE A 76 -14.95 6.00 0.66
CA ILE A 76 -13.68 6.73 0.69
C ILE A 76 -13.67 7.85 -0.35
N LEU A 77 -13.99 7.54 -1.60
CA LEU A 77 -13.98 8.51 -2.69
C LEU A 77 -15.01 9.63 -2.47
N SER A 78 -16.24 9.28 -2.07
CA SER A 78 -17.30 10.24 -1.83
C SER A 78 -16.96 11.16 -0.66
N PHE A 79 -16.38 10.60 0.42
CA PHE A 79 -15.97 11.38 1.58
C PHE A 79 -14.85 12.37 1.26
N ASN A 80 -13.81 11.91 0.54
CA ASN A 80 -12.70 12.78 0.12
C ASN A 80 -13.18 13.85 -0.86
N TYR A 81 -13.99 13.48 -1.86
CA TYR A 81 -14.57 14.44 -2.80
C TYR A 81 -15.41 15.51 -2.10
N TYR A 82 -16.30 15.09 -1.20
CA TYR A 82 -17.16 16.01 -0.46
C TYR A 82 -16.34 16.97 0.43
N SER A 83 -15.32 16.44 1.12
CA SER A 83 -14.54 17.21 2.10
C SER A 83 -13.48 18.10 1.47
N LEU A 84 -12.81 17.63 0.42
CA LEU A 84 -11.68 18.31 -0.21
C LEU A 84 -12.09 19.11 -1.45
N ASP A 85 -12.98 18.59 -2.30
CA ASP A 85 -13.29 19.25 -3.58
C ASP A 85 -14.58 20.09 -3.49
N TYR A 86 -15.65 19.53 -2.92
CA TYR A 86 -16.96 20.20 -2.93
C TYR A 86 -17.08 21.33 -1.91
N LEU A 87 -16.70 21.07 -0.65
CA LEU A 87 -16.85 22.07 0.42
C LEU A 87 -15.75 23.12 0.47
N ASP A 88 -14.64 22.92 -0.26
CA ASP A 88 -13.46 23.80 -0.28
C ASP A 88 -12.92 24.17 1.12
N THR A 89 -13.33 23.40 2.14
CA THR A 89 -13.13 23.74 3.55
C THR A 89 -11.67 23.61 3.95
N TRP A 90 -10.93 22.76 3.23
CA TRP A 90 -9.48 22.64 3.36
C TRP A 90 -8.75 23.95 3.10
N LYS A 91 -9.23 24.82 2.19
CA LYS A 91 -8.59 26.13 1.90
C LYS A 91 -8.59 27.03 3.14
N ARG A 92 -9.74 27.09 3.81
CA ARG A 92 -9.91 27.86 5.06
C ARG A 92 -9.02 27.30 6.17
N TYR A 93 -8.95 25.98 6.32
CA TYR A 93 -8.09 25.35 7.32
C TYR A 93 -6.60 25.52 7.02
N ASN A 94 -6.18 25.48 5.75
CA ASN A 94 -4.80 25.75 5.37
C ASN A 94 -4.36 27.15 5.82
N GLN A 95 -5.19 28.17 5.59
CA GLN A 95 -4.91 29.54 6.05
C GLN A 95 -4.85 29.65 7.58
N GLU A 96 -5.65 28.86 8.31
CA GLU A 96 -5.60 28.79 9.77
C GLU A 96 -4.30 28.11 10.25
N PHE A 97 -3.92 27.00 9.61
CA PHE A 97 -2.75 26.21 10.00
C PHE A 97 -1.42 26.86 9.60
N ASP A 98 -1.39 27.67 8.54
CA ASP A 98 -0.22 28.47 8.16
C ASP A 98 0.15 29.50 9.26
N LYS A 99 -0.80 29.88 10.13
CA LYS A 99 -0.57 30.80 11.27
C LYS A 99 -0.03 30.10 12.52
N LEU A 100 0.15 28.78 12.50
CA LEU A 100 0.67 28.03 13.66
C LEU A 100 2.14 28.37 13.94
N SER A 101 2.52 28.43 15.21
CA SER A 101 3.91 28.66 15.60
C SER A 101 4.84 27.54 15.12
N LYS A 102 6.09 27.89 14.77
CA LYS A 102 7.09 26.93 14.24
C LYS A 102 7.21 25.65 15.09
N LYS A 103 7.20 25.78 16.42
CA LYS A 103 7.28 24.64 17.36
C LYS A 103 6.07 23.70 17.22
N LYS A 104 4.85 24.23 17.17
CA LYS A 104 3.62 23.42 16.98
C LYS A 104 3.60 22.76 15.61
N ASN A 105 4.05 23.49 14.58
CA ASN A 105 4.14 22.97 13.22
C ASN A 105 5.10 21.78 13.15
N MET A 106 6.29 21.87 13.77
CA MET A 106 7.29 20.80 13.78
C MET A 106 6.78 19.52 14.46
N ILE A 107 6.19 19.65 15.65
CA ILE A 107 5.64 18.49 16.39
C ILE A 107 4.55 17.82 15.55
N GLY A 108 3.62 18.60 14.98
CA GLY A 108 2.56 18.00 14.18
C GLY A 108 3.04 17.38 12.87
N SER A 109 4.15 17.85 12.28
CA SER A 109 4.76 17.17 11.14
C SER A 109 5.28 15.79 11.54
N TRP A 110 5.96 15.66 12.68
CA TRP A 110 6.42 14.37 13.20
C TRP A 110 5.28 13.41 13.53
N VAL A 111 4.18 13.92 14.08
CA VAL A 111 2.97 13.13 14.33
C VAL A 111 2.38 12.59 13.03
N VAL A 112 2.19 13.45 12.02
CA VAL A 112 1.66 13.01 10.72
C VAL A 112 2.59 11.99 10.07
N PHE A 113 3.90 12.23 10.08
CA PHE A 113 4.88 11.27 9.57
C PHE A 113 4.81 9.92 10.28
N GLY A 114 4.75 9.90 11.62
CA GLY A 114 4.64 8.68 12.40
C GLY A 114 3.35 7.90 12.13
N VAL A 115 2.22 8.60 12.01
CA VAL A 115 0.93 7.97 11.67
C VAL A 115 0.95 7.39 10.26
N THR A 116 1.44 8.14 9.27
CA THR A 116 1.58 7.64 7.88
C THR A 116 2.48 6.40 7.83
N PHE A 117 3.61 6.43 8.53
CA PHE A 117 4.51 5.27 8.61
C PHE A 117 3.84 4.06 9.26
N LEU A 118 3.08 4.28 10.34
CA LEU A 118 2.34 3.21 11.02
C LEU A 118 1.30 2.57 10.09
N ILE A 119 0.56 3.38 9.30
CA ILE A 119 -0.40 2.87 8.31
C ILE A 119 0.29 1.97 7.28
N ILE A 120 1.41 2.44 6.72
CA ILE A 120 2.18 1.68 5.70
C ILE A 120 2.73 0.38 6.30
N ALA A 121 3.36 0.47 7.48
CA ALA A 121 3.91 -0.70 8.16
C ALA A 121 2.81 -1.71 8.53
N ASN A 122 1.65 -1.24 8.99
CA ASN A 122 0.50 -2.09 9.30
C ASN A 122 -0.04 -2.79 8.05
N PHE A 123 -0.09 -2.10 6.91
CA PHE A 123 -0.51 -2.67 5.64
C PHE A 123 0.45 -3.76 5.14
N ILE A 124 1.75 -3.49 5.14
CA ILE A 124 2.76 -4.50 4.80
C ILE A 124 2.68 -5.71 5.75
N PHE A 125 2.53 -5.45 7.05
CA PHE A 125 2.42 -6.50 8.05
C PHE A 125 1.16 -7.36 7.86
N SER A 126 0.04 -6.76 7.43
CA SER A 126 -1.18 -7.51 7.14
C SER A 126 -0.98 -8.56 6.04
N PHE A 127 -0.28 -8.21 4.96
CA PHE A 127 0.08 -9.16 3.91
C PHE A 127 1.05 -10.22 4.38
N TYR A 128 2.02 -9.86 5.23
CA TYR A 128 2.91 -10.85 5.83
C TYR A 128 2.12 -11.90 6.63
N CYS A 129 1.15 -11.47 7.45
CA CYS A 129 0.28 -12.40 8.18
C CYS A 129 -0.57 -13.27 7.23
N LEU A 130 -1.08 -12.69 6.14
CA LEU A 130 -1.84 -13.41 5.14
C LEU A 130 -0.99 -14.48 4.43
N ASP A 131 0.24 -14.15 4.03
CA ASP A 131 1.19 -15.09 3.43
C ASP A 131 1.54 -16.23 4.38
N GLN A 132 1.82 -15.88 5.64
CA GLN A 132 2.13 -16.86 6.68
C GLN A 132 0.96 -17.83 6.90
N GLN A 133 -0.28 -17.35 6.87
CA GLN A 133 -1.45 -18.21 6.94
C GLN A 133 -1.60 -19.09 5.69
N ALA A 134 -1.44 -18.52 4.49
CA ALA A 134 -1.55 -19.28 3.24
C ALA A 134 -0.55 -20.45 3.18
N ARG A 135 0.68 -20.26 3.69
CA ARG A 135 1.68 -21.33 3.85
C ARG A 135 1.23 -22.43 4.80
N LYS A 136 0.68 -22.05 5.95
CA LYS A 136 0.18 -23.01 6.95
C LYS A 136 -0.99 -23.84 6.40
N ASP A 137 -1.87 -23.18 5.67
CA ASP A 137 -3.07 -23.81 5.12
C ASP A 137 -2.81 -24.53 3.77
N GLN A 138 -1.57 -24.48 3.25
CA GLN A 138 -1.18 -25.01 1.93
C GLN A 138 -2.11 -24.54 0.81
N THR A 139 -2.49 -23.26 0.83
CA THR A 139 -3.41 -22.65 -0.15
C THR A 139 -2.67 -21.69 -1.08
N GLY A 140 -3.30 -21.38 -2.22
CA GLY A 140 -2.72 -20.51 -3.24
C GLY A 140 -1.42 -21.09 -3.82
N PRO A 141 -0.30 -20.33 -3.85
CA PRO A 141 0.95 -20.79 -4.45
C PRO A 141 1.62 -21.93 -3.67
N TYR A 142 1.17 -22.20 -2.43
CA TYR A 142 1.73 -23.23 -1.55
C TYR A 142 1.00 -24.58 -1.64
N THR A 143 0.08 -24.74 -2.59
CA THR A 143 -0.58 -26.02 -2.82
C THR A 143 0.43 -27.09 -3.22
N PRO A 144 0.30 -28.35 -2.72
CA PRO A 144 1.27 -29.40 -2.99
C PRO A 144 1.52 -29.64 -4.49
N GLU A 145 0.49 -29.47 -5.32
CA GLU A 145 0.57 -29.59 -6.77
C GLU A 145 1.49 -28.54 -7.41
N ILE A 146 1.32 -27.26 -7.04
CA ILE A 146 2.13 -26.16 -7.56
C ILE A 146 3.57 -26.30 -7.09
N VAL A 147 3.79 -26.57 -5.80
CA VAL A 147 5.14 -26.75 -5.24
C VAL A 147 5.86 -27.94 -5.88
N ALA A 148 5.16 -29.05 -6.13
CA ALA A 148 5.73 -30.23 -6.80
C ALA A 148 6.03 -29.98 -8.28
N ARG A 149 5.26 -29.13 -8.95
CA ARG A 149 5.51 -28.71 -10.32
C ARG A 149 6.73 -27.78 -10.41
N GLU A 150 6.77 -26.76 -9.57
CA GLU A 150 7.88 -25.80 -9.51
C GLU A 150 9.20 -26.52 -9.20
N ARG A 151 9.22 -27.44 -8.23
CA ARG A 151 10.41 -28.26 -7.92
C ARG A 151 10.89 -29.09 -9.12
N ARG A 152 9.97 -29.62 -9.93
CA ARG A 152 10.30 -30.37 -11.15
C ARG A 152 10.91 -29.47 -12.22
N GLU A 153 10.31 -28.31 -12.46
CA GLU A 153 10.80 -27.33 -13.43
C GLU A 153 12.20 -26.82 -13.04
N ASP A 154 12.40 -26.51 -11.75
CA ASP A 154 13.68 -26.04 -11.20
C ASP A 154 14.79 -27.11 -11.31
N SER A 155 14.43 -28.39 -11.10
CA SER A 155 15.33 -29.53 -11.29
C SER A 155 15.72 -29.72 -12.76
N LEU A 156 14.77 -29.58 -13.69
CA LEU A 156 15.02 -29.66 -15.13
C LEU A 156 15.90 -28.52 -15.62
N GLN A 157 15.70 -27.30 -15.10
CA GLN A 157 16.52 -26.15 -15.45
C GLN A 157 17.96 -26.32 -14.98
N LYS A 158 18.16 -26.79 -13.73
CA LYS A 158 19.50 -27.12 -13.21
C LYS A 158 20.17 -28.22 -14.03
N ALA A 159 19.44 -29.26 -14.44
CA ALA A 159 19.97 -30.32 -15.29
C ALA A 159 20.44 -29.79 -16.65
N LYS A 160 19.64 -28.94 -17.32
CA LYS A 160 20.02 -28.27 -18.57
C LYS A 160 21.23 -27.36 -18.40
N GLN A 161 21.32 -26.63 -17.29
CA GLN A 161 22.47 -25.77 -17.00
C GLN A 161 23.75 -26.61 -16.85
N ILE A 162 23.69 -27.73 -16.14
CA ILE A 162 24.81 -28.67 -16.01
C ILE A 162 25.20 -29.25 -17.37
N GLU A 163 24.23 -29.64 -18.20
CA GLU A 163 24.50 -30.14 -19.56
C GLU A 163 25.19 -29.09 -20.43
N ASN A 164 24.73 -27.84 -20.39
CA ASN A 164 25.36 -26.74 -21.11
C ASN A 164 26.78 -26.44 -20.61
N LEU A 165 27.00 -26.48 -19.28
CA LEU A 165 28.33 -26.33 -18.71
C LEU A 165 29.27 -27.47 -19.13
N LYS A 166 28.77 -28.71 -19.20
CA LYS A 166 29.55 -29.84 -19.74
C LYS A 166 29.93 -29.63 -21.21
N LYS A 167 29.01 -29.14 -22.04
CA LYS A 167 29.29 -28.79 -23.45
C LYS A 167 30.35 -27.69 -23.57
N ILE A 168 30.35 -26.70 -22.68
CA ILE A 168 31.30 -25.57 -22.72
C ILE A 168 32.68 -25.96 -22.16
N TYR A 169 32.73 -26.76 -21.09
CA TYR A 169 33.96 -27.01 -20.32
C TYR A 169 34.56 -28.42 -20.47
N GLY A 170 33.88 -29.38 -21.10
CA GLY A 170 34.49 -30.67 -21.39
C GLY A 170 33.54 -31.79 -21.76
N GLU A 171 33.37 -32.01 -23.07
CA GLU A 171 33.31 -33.36 -23.64
C GLU A 171 33.81 -33.44 -25.11
N ASP A 172 34.68 -32.49 -25.55
CA ASP A 172 35.40 -32.57 -26.83
C ASP A 172 36.95 -32.69 -26.68
N ASN A 173 37.49 -32.62 -25.45
CA ASN A 173 38.94 -32.73 -25.17
C ASN A 173 39.38 -34.11 -24.65
N LYS A 174 38.64 -35.17 -24.98
CA LYS A 174 39.08 -36.56 -24.78
C LYS A 174 39.09 -37.31 -26.12
N LYS A 175 40.05 -36.97 -26.98
CA LYS A 175 40.56 -37.84 -28.04
C LYS A 175 42.07 -37.74 -28.09
#